data_AF-A0A2K2VQ89-F1
#
_entry.id   AF-A0A2K2VQ89-F1
#
_cell.length_a   1.000
_cell.length_b   1.000
_cell.length_c   1.000
_cell.angle_alpha   90.00
_cell.angle_beta   90.00
_cell.angle_gamma   90.00
#
_symmetry.space_group_name_H-M   'P 1'
#
loop_
_entity.id
_entity.type
_entity.pdbx_description
1 polymer ?
#
loop_
_entity_poly.entity_id
_entity_poly.type
_entity_poly.pdbx_seq_one_letter_code
_entity_poly.pdbx_strand_id
1 'polypeptide(L)'
;MDKDRLSRLFLQASQEVSVSLSAQQVELFWLYLQELLEWNKTFSLTGIKTPDDIIIKNFIDSLTPLPYLDSSGKLLDIGSGAG
;
A
#
# COMPACT_ATOMS: atom_id res chain seq x y z
N MET A 1 17.06 2.22 -0.91
CA MET A 1 15.73 2.75 -0.57
C MET A 1 15.68 2.89 0.95
N ASP A 2 15.40 4.08 1.47
CA ASP A 2 15.41 4.34 2.93
C ASP A 2 14.12 3.79 3.56
N LYS A 3 14.22 2.62 4.19
CA LYS A 3 13.10 1.91 4.80
C LYS A 3 12.47 2.72 5.92
N ASP A 4 13.28 3.26 6.83
CA ASP A 4 12.78 3.97 8.01
C ASP A 4 12.00 5.21 7.62
N ARG A 5 12.48 5.96 6.61
CA ARG A 5 11.75 7.12 6.08
C ARG A 5 10.41 6.72 5.46
N LEU A 6 10.39 5.67 4.64
CA LEU A 6 9.18 5.22 3.96
C LEU A 6 8.16 4.61 4.92
N SER A 7 8.62 3.85 5.92
CA SER A 7 7.75 3.35 7.00
C SER A 7 7.13 4.49 7.81
N ARG A 8 7.90 5.56 8.11
CA ARG A 8 7.35 6.76 8.76
C ARG A 8 6.30 7.45 7.89
N LEU A 9 6.58 7.64 6.59
CA LEU A 9 5.62 8.20 5.64
C LEU A 9 4.32 7.38 5.63
N PHE A 10 4.44 6.05 5.52
CA PHE A 10 3.28 5.18 5.44
C PHE A 10 2.44 5.19 6.71
N LEU A 11 3.08 5.16 7.90
CA LEU A 11 2.39 5.27 9.18
C LEU A 11 1.69 6.61 9.37
N GLN A 12 2.32 7.72 8.96
CA GLN A 12 1.69 9.05 9.04
C GLN A 12 0.48 9.14 8.12
N ALA A 13 0.63 8.74 6.86
CA ALA A 13 -0.45 8.78 5.89
C ALA A 13 -1.60 7.81 6.23
N SER A 14 -1.32 6.65 6.83
CA SER A 14 -2.39 5.72 7.25
C SER A 14 -3.24 6.33 8.36
N GLN A 15 -2.63 7.08 9.28
CA GLN A 15 -3.35 7.78 10.34
C GLN A 15 -4.26 8.89 9.78
N GLU A 16 -3.84 9.60 8.73
CA GLU A 16 -4.68 10.62 8.07
C GLU A 16 -5.97 10.02 7.48
N VAL A 17 -5.95 8.75 7.08
CA VAL A 17 -7.13 8.01 6.61
C VAL A 17 -7.78 7.13 7.70
N SER A 18 -7.50 7.42 8.98
CA SER A 18 -8.06 6.70 10.14
C SER A 18 -7.75 5.18 10.17
N VAL A 19 -6.63 4.77 9.60
CA VAL A 19 -6.15 3.38 9.60
C VAL A 19 -4.90 3.24 10.49
N SER A 20 -4.99 2.35 11.47
CA SER A 20 -3.85 1.99 12.32
C SER A 20 -3.19 0.72 11.81
N LEU A 21 -1.86 0.76 11.64
CA LEU A 21 -1.07 -0.37 11.17
C LEU A 21 -0.14 -0.87 12.29
N SER A 22 -0.09 -2.19 12.46
CA SER A 22 0.90 -2.84 13.31
C SER A 22 2.28 -2.84 12.64
N ALA A 23 3.34 -2.99 13.44
CA ALA A 23 4.70 -3.14 12.93
C ALA A 23 4.82 -4.30 11.91
N GLN A 24 4.12 -5.42 12.16
CA GLN A 24 4.12 -6.56 11.25
C GLN A 24 3.43 -6.24 9.91
N GLN A 25 2.33 -5.49 9.91
CA GLN A 25 1.68 -5.05 8.66
C GLN A 25 2.58 -4.11 7.87
N VAL A 26 3.28 -3.17 8.55
CA VAL A 26 4.24 -2.29 7.88
C VAL A 26 5.37 -3.08 7.22
N GLU A 27 5.87 -4.13 7.88
CA GLU A 27 6.87 -5.03 7.29
C GLU A 27 6.34 -5.79 6.06
N LEU A 28 5.08 -6.24 6.09
CA LEU A 28 4.47 -6.89 4.93
C LEU A 28 4.29 -5.92 3.75
N PHE A 29 3.83 -4.70 4.00
CA PHE A 29 3.74 -3.66 2.96
C PHE A 29 5.11 -3.25 2.43
N TRP A 30 6.15 -3.26 3.27
CA TRP A 30 7.51 -3.04 2.83
C TRP A 30 7.97 -4.13 1.85
N LEU A 31 7.74 -5.40 2.18
CA LEU A 31 8.02 -6.50 1.27
C LEU A 31 7.23 -6.36 -0.04
N TYR A 32 5.95 -6.01 0.05
CA TYR A 32 5.11 -5.81 -1.13
C TYR A 32 5.61 -4.68 -2.03
N LEU A 33 6.08 -3.57 -1.44
CA LEU A 33 6.69 -2.46 -2.17
C LEU A 33 7.95 -2.90 -2.93
N GLN A 34 8.80 -3.72 -2.30
CA GLN A 34 10.01 -4.23 -2.96
C GLN A 34 9.65 -5.10 -4.16
N GLU A 35 8.68 -5.99 -4.03
CA GLU A 35 8.18 -6.82 -5.13
C GLU A 35 7.60 -5.95 -6.25
N LEU A 36 6.70 -5.01 -5.95
CA LEU A 36 6.11 -4.13 -6.96
C LEU A 36 7.18 -3.35 -7.74
N LEU A 37 8.20 -2.83 -7.05
CA LEU A 37 9.30 -2.12 -7.71
C LEU A 37 10.15 -3.03 -8.59
N GLU A 38 10.39 -4.28 -8.17
CA GLU A 38 11.13 -5.25 -8.98
C GLU A 38 10.36 -5.59 -10.25
N TRP A 39 9.09 -5.98 -10.12
CA TRP A 39 8.27 -6.33 -11.25
C TRP A 39 7.99 -5.15 -12.19
N ASN A 40 7.88 -3.92 -11.65
CA ASN A 40 7.73 -2.69 -12.44
C ASN A 40 8.91 -2.43 -13.39
N LYS A 41 10.10 -3.02 -13.15
CA LYS A 41 11.24 -2.90 -14.08
C LYS A 41 11.00 -3.64 -15.39
N THR A 42 10.24 -4.73 -15.35
CA THR A 42 10.03 -5.64 -16.50
C THR A 42 8.63 -5.49 -17.07
N PHE A 43 7.64 -5.24 -16.22
CA PHE A 43 6.24 -5.12 -16.60
C PHE A 43 5.67 -3.84 -15.96
N SER A 44 5.06 -2.94 -16.73
CA SER A 44 4.47 -1.72 -16.17
C SER A 44 3.17 -2.03 -15.41
N LEU A 45 3.27 -2.63 -14.22
CA LEU A 45 2.13 -3.13 -13.43
C LEU A 45 1.24 -2.01 -12.89
N THR A 46 1.85 -0.95 -12.36
CA THR A 46 1.12 0.16 -11.70
C THR A 46 1.15 1.47 -12.49
N GLY A 47 2.04 1.59 -13.49
CA GLY A 47 2.36 2.85 -14.16
C GLY A 47 3.12 3.86 -13.28
N ILE A 48 3.25 3.58 -11.98
CA ILE A 48 3.93 4.41 -10.97
C ILE A 48 5.29 3.79 -10.66
N LYS A 49 6.31 4.64 -10.47
CA LYS A 49 7.71 4.19 -10.40
C LYS A 49 8.44 4.54 -9.11
N THR A 50 7.97 5.53 -8.35
CA THR A 50 8.68 5.96 -7.14
C THR A 50 8.08 5.27 -5.90
N PRO A 51 8.92 4.91 -4.91
CA PRO A 51 8.44 4.28 -3.68
C PRO A 51 7.40 5.13 -2.94
N ASP A 52 7.64 6.44 -2.85
CA ASP A 52 6.74 7.41 -2.23
C ASP A 52 5.38 7.46 -2.93
N ASP A 53 5.39 7.51 -4.27
CA ASP A 53 4.14 7.51 -5.04
C ASP A 53 3.37 6.20 -4.88
N ILE A 54 4.03 5.04 -4.86
CA ILE A 54 3.34 3.74 -4.64
C ILE A 54 2.69 3.72 -3.25
N ILE A 55 3.39 4.18 -2.22
CA ILE A 55 2.83 4.24 -0.87
C ILE A 55 1.58 5.11 -0.85
N ILE A 56 1.62 6.33 -1.40
CA ILE A 56 0.48 7.25 -1.32
C ILE A 56 -0.65 6.87 -2.29
N LYS A 57 -0.33 6.61 -3.55
CA LYS A 57 -1.32 6.45 -4.62
C LYS A 57 -1.81 5.02 -4.81
N ASN A 58 -1.14 4.03 -4.23
CA ASN A 58 -1.64 2.65 -4.25
C ASN A 58 -2.00 2.24 -2.82
N PHE A 59 -1.05 2.19 -1.89
CA PHE A 59 -1.34 1.60 -0.58
C PHE A 59 -2.34 2.43 0.24
N ILE A 60 -2.12 3.74 0.39
CA ILE A 60 -3.03 4.59 1.17
C ILE A 60 -4.38 4.75 0.48
N ASP A 61 -4.39 4.92 -0.84
CA ASP A 61 -5.63 4.96 -1.62
C ASP A 61 -6.47 3.69 -1.41
N SER A 62 -5.87 2.49 -1.52
CA SER A 62 -6.53 1.21 -1.25
C SER A 62 -6.97 1.02 0.20
N LEU A 63 -6.31 1.65 1.17
CA LEU A 63 -6.68 1.59 2.59
C LEU A 63 -7.78 2.58 2.97
N THR A 64 -7.97 3.65 2.18
CA THR A 64 -8.93 4.73 2.47
C THR A 64 -10.37 4.26 2.71
N PRO A 65 -10.89 3.23 2.01
CA PRO A 65 -12.24 2.74 2.27
C PRO A 65 -12.39 2.00 3.61
N LEU A 66 -11.30 1.50 4.20
CA LEU A 66 -11.34 0.57 5.34
C LEU A 66 -12.18 1.05 6.54
N PRO A 67 -12.12 2.32 6.98
CA PRO A 67 -12.93 2.80 8.10
C PRO A 67 -14.45 2.76 7.86
N TYR A 68 -14.88 2.64 6.59
CA TYR A 68 -16.27 2.64 6.17
C TYR A 68 -16.79 1.23 5.84
N LEU A 69 -15.92 0.22 5.84
CA LEU A 69 -16.28 -1.16 5.55
C LEU A 69 -16.61 -1.93 6.83
N ASP A 70 -17.54 -2.88 6.71
CA ASP A 70 -17.82 -3.82 7.79
C ASP A 70 -16.58 -4.68 8.06
N SER A 71 -16.29 -4.90 9.35
CA SER A 71 -15.18 -5.75 9.80
C SER A 71 -15.31 -7.23 9.39
N SER A 72 -16.47 -7.63 8.88
CA SER A 72 -16.75 -9.00 8.45
C SER A 72 -17.62 -9.01 7.20
N GLY A 73 -17.33 -9.94 6.30
CA GLY A 73 -18.10 -10.10 5.07
C GLY A 73 -17.27 -10.80 4.00
N LYS A 74 -17.79 -10.79 2.77
CA LYS A 74 -17.03 -11.22 1.59
C LYS A 74 -16.70 -9.98 0.78
N LEU A 75 -15.44 -9.84 0.39
CA LEU A 75 -14.98 -8.79 -0.51
C LEU A 75 -14.79 -9.40 -1.90
N LEU A 76 -15.17 -8.66 -2.93
CA LEU A 76 -14.90 -8.98 -4.33
C LEU A 76 -14.13 -7.81 -4.92
N ASP A 77 -12.93 -8.10 -5.43
CA ASP A 77 -12.10 -7.14 -6.13
C ASP A 77 -12.20 -7.40 -7.64
N ILE A 78 -12.83 -6.46 -8.36
CA ILE A 78 -13.08 -6.59 -9.80
C ILE A 78 -12.11 -5.67 -10.53
N GLY A 79 -11.24 -6.25 -11.34
CA GLY A 79 -10.27 -5.51 -12.14
C GLY A 79 -9.02 -5.10 -11.37
N SER A 80 -8.61 -5.89 -10.37
CA SER A 80 -7.49 -5.60 -9.46
C SER A 80 -6.14 -5.33 -10.16
N GLY A 81 -5.95 -5.80 -11.40
CA GLY A 81 -4.71 -5.55 -12.14
C GLY A 81 -3.48 -6.09 -11.39
N ALA A 82 -2.68 -5.21 -10.82
CA ALA A 82 -1.49 -5.55 -10.03
C ALA A 82 -1.80 -5.98 -8.59
N GLY A 83 -3.07 -5.96 -8.18
CA GLY A 83 -3.51 -6.11 -6.80
C GLY A 83 -4.11 -4.82 -6.31
#